data_AF-A0A2N1THC9-F1
#
_entry.id   AF-A0A2N1THC9-F1
#
_cell.length_a   1.000
_cell.length_b   1.000
_cell.length_c   1.000
_cell.angle_alpha   90.00
_cell.angle_beta   90.00
_cell.angle_gamma   90.00
#
_symmetry.space_group_name_H-M   'P 1'
#
loop_
_entity.id
_entity.type
_entity.pdbx_description
1 polymer ?
#
loop_
_entity_poly.entity_id
_entity_poly.type
_entity_poly.pdbx_seq_one_letter_code
_entity_poly.pdbx_strand_id
1 'polypeptide(L)'
;MSKKKEKDFEPDWLNPSNDRTTPYSEEELDLFVEGFIDSHKHQWKNLVSEIGENKAKEKIIDGFRKMDERHISNIDVDETIIN
;
A
#
# COMPACT_ATOMS: atom_id res chain seq x y z
N MET A 1 -14.44 34.45 -2.74
CA MET A 1 -13.86 33.36 -1.93
C MET A 1 -13.19 32.38 -2.87
N SER A 2 -11.88 32.22 -2.72
CA SER A 2 -11.02 31.47 -3.65
C SER A 2 -11.43 30.00 -3.72
N LYS A 3 -11.59 29.48 -4.94
CA LYS A 3 -11.65 28.05 -5.24
C LYS A 3 -10.35 27.43 -4.72
N LYS A 4 -10.39 26.74 -3.58
CA LYS A 4 -9.29 25.88 -3.17
C LYS A 4 -9.30 24.70 -4.15
N LYS A 5 -8.33 24.67 -5.07
CA LYS A 5 -7.99 23.45 -5.80
C LYS A 5 -7.76 22.38 -4.74
N GLU A 6 -8.56 21.32 -4.79
CA GLU A 6 -8.32 20.09 -4.03
C GLU A 6 -6.89 19.67 -4.39
N LYS A 7 -5.98 19.91 -3.45
CA LYS A 7 -4.62 19.38 -3.49
C LYS A 7 -4.80 17.88 -3.55
N ASP A 8 -4.14 17.22 -4.50
CA ASP A 8 -3.97 15.78 -4.55
C ASP A 8 -3.72 15.28 -3.12
N PHE A 9 -4.75 14.71 -2.49
CA PHE A 9 -4.70 14.27 -1.10
C PHE A 9 -4.04 12.90 -1.12
N GLU A 10 -2.72 12.89 -1.30
CA GLU A 10 -1.96 11.73 -0.88
C GLU A 10 -2.18 11.58 0.62
N PRO A 11 -2.76 10.46 1.06
CA PRO A 11 -3.02 10.26 2.47
C PRO A 11 -1.70 10.25 3.24
N ASP A 12 -1.69 10.79 4.44
CA ASP A 12 -0.47 11.00 5.22
C ASP A 12 0.32 9.70 5.44
N TRP A 13 -0.34 8.54 5.50
CA TRP A 13 0.31 7.23 5.63
C TRP A 13 1.11 6.81 4.38
N LEU A 14 0.88 7.42 3.21
CA LEU A 14 1.73 7.27 2.03
C LEU A 14 2.91 8.26 2.00
N ASN A 15 3.05 9.14 3.00
CA ASN A 15 4.17 10.08 3.05
C ASN A 15 5.52 9.35 3.23
N PRO A 16 6.48 9.53 2.32
CA PRO A 16 7.80 8.95 2.45
C PRO A 16 8.55 9.34 3.72
N SER A 17 8.24 10.47 4.34
CA SER A 17 8.89 10.92 5.57
C SER A 17 8.38 10.24 6.84
N ASN A 18 7.29 9.46 6.77
CA ASN A 18 6.79 8.71 7.91
C ASN A 18 7.67 7.49 8.21
N ASP A 19 7.60 7.04 9.46
CA ASP A 19 8.21 5.79 9.88
C ASP A 19 7.61 4.61 9.09
N ARG A 20 8.41 4.02 8.20
CA ARG A 20 8.04 2.85 7.38
C ARG A 20 8.35 1.52 8.09
N THR A 21 8.90 1.58 9.31
CA THR A 21 9.13 0.38 10.13
C THR A 21 7.87 -0.06 10.87
N THR A 22 6.89 0.84 11.02
CA THR A 22 5.57 0.50 11.55
C THR A 22 4.73 -0.20 10.47
N PRO A 23 4.19 -1.41 10.71
CA PRO A 23 3.32 -2.08 9.75
C PRO A 23 2.06 -1.27 9.44
N TYR A 24 1.63 -1.30 8.18
CA TYR A 24 0.33 -0.74 7.77
C TYR A 24 -0.82 -1.39 8.55
N SER A 25 -1.73 -0.56 9.06
CA SER A 25 -2.98 -0.99 9.67
C SER A 25 -3.93 -1.63 8.64
N GLU A 26 -4.88 -2.43 9.12
CA GLU A 26 -5.89 -3.04 8.24
C GLU A 26 -6.71 -1.98 7.49
N GLU A 27 -7.05 -0.86 8.14
CA GLU A 27 -7.79 0.25 7.52
C GLU A 27 -7.00 0.91 6.38
N GLU A 28 -5.69 1.12 6.54
CA GLU A 28 -4.84 1.69 5.49
C GLU A 28 -4.72 0.75 4.29
N LEU A 29 -4.61 -0.56 4.55
CA LEU A 29 -4.56 -1.58 3.51
C LEU A 29 -5.89 -1.71 2.77
N ASP A 30 -7.01 -1.62 3.48
CA ASP A 30 -8.34 -1.63 2.87
C ASP A 30 -8.55 -0.41 1.99
N LEU A 31 -8.18 0.79 2.45
CA LEU A 31 -8.23 2.02 1.65
C LEU A 31 -7.36 1.91 0.39
N PHE A 32 -6.17 1.33 0.51
CA PHE A 32 -5.31 1.07 -0.65
C PHE A 32 -5.97 0.12 -1.64
N VAL A 33 -6.52 -1.00 -1.16
CA VAL A 33 -7.17 -2.01 -1.99
C VAL A 33 -8.39 -1.42 -2.69
N GLU A 34 -9.23 -0.64 -2.00
CA GLU A 34 -10.38 0.04 -2.61
C GLU A 34 -9.96 1.00 -3.72
N GLY A 35 -8.96 1.85 -3.47
CA GLY A 35 -8.41 2.76 -4.47
C GLY A 35 -7.79 2.03 -5.67
N PHE A 36 -7.11 0.91 -5.41
CA PHE A 36 -6.55 0.05 -6.46
C PHE A 36 -7.65 -0.57 -7.32
N ILE A 37 -8.71 -1.11 -6.69
CA ILE A 37 -9.86 -1.71 -7.38
C ILE A 37 -10.58 -0.68 -8.24
N ASP A 38 -10.81 0.52 -7.72
CA ASP A 38 -11.51 1.57 -8.46
C ASP A 38 -10.72 2.02 -9.70
N SER A 39 -9.39 2.09 -9.56
CA SER A 39 -8.47 2.47 -10.64
C SER A 39 -8.20 1.34 -11.65
N HIS A 40 -8.27 0.08 -11.23
CA HIS A 40 -7.85 -1.10 -12.00
C HIS A 40 -8.97 -2.14 -12.17
N LYS A 41 -10.22 -1.70 -12.34
CA LYS A 41 -11.44 -2.55 -12.40
C LYS A 41 -11.32 -3.76 -13.32
N HIS A 42 -10.67 -3.62 -14.48
CA HIS A 42 -10.49 -4.72 -15.43
C HIS A 42 -9.47 -5.75 -14.94
N GLN A 43 -8.32 -5.31 -14.42
CA GLN A 43 -7.31 -6.22 -13.86
C GLN A 43 -7.83 -6.91 -12.59
N TRP A 44 -8.57 -6.18 -11.76
CA TRP A 44 -9.24 -6.74 -10.58
C TRP A 44 -10.17 -7.89 -10.96
N LYS A 45 -11.08 -7.70 -11.94
CA LYS A 45 -11.99 -8.76 -12.39
C LYS A 45 -11.27 -10.01 -12.89
N ASN A 46 -10.20 -9.83 -13.66
CA ASN A 46 -9.39 -10.94 -14.16
C ASN A 46 -8.71 -11.68 -13.01
N LEU A 47 -8.12 -10.94 -12.06
CA LEU A 47 -7.43 -11.51 -10.92
C LEU A 47 -8.40 -12.30 -10.01
N VAL A 48 -9.58 -11.73 -9.71
CA VAL A 48 -10.63 -12.41 -8.95
C VAL A 48 -11.09 -13.68 -9.67
N SER A 49 -11.23 -13.65 -11.00
CA SER A 49 -11.62 -14.82 -11.78
C SER A 49 -10.55 -15.93 -11.75
N GLU A 50 -9.29 -15.59 -11.56
CA GLU A 50 -8.18 -16.55 -11.55
C GLU A 50 -7.97 -17.19 -10.17
N ILE A 51 -7.99 -16.38 -9.11
CA ILE A 51 -7.56 -16.82 -7.77
C ILE A 51 -8.61 -16.60 -6.66
N GLY A 52 -9.76 -16.01 -6.98
CA GLY A 52 -10.81 -15.66 -6.03
C GLY A 52 -10.56 -14.34 -5.29
N GLU A 53 -11.62 -13.75 -4.74
CA GLU A 53 -11.60 -12.39 -4.19
C GLU A 53 -10.61 -12.21 -3.04
N ASN A 54 -10.67 -13.07 -2.02
CA ASN A 54 -9.81 -12.91 -0.83
C ASN A 54 -8.33 -13.01 -1.18
N LYS A 55 -7.94 -13.99 -2.00
CA LYS A 55 -6.55 -14.15 -2.45
C LYS A 55 -6.11 -13.01 -3.36
N ALA A 56 -7.03 -12.44 -4.14
CA ALA A 56 -6.74 -11.27 -4.96
C ALA A 56 -6.44 -10.03 -4.10
N LYS A 57 -7.20 -9.80 -3.01
CA LYS A 57 -6.91 -8.72 -2.05
C LYS A 57 -5.55 -8.92 -1.38
N GLU A 58 -5.29 -10.12 -0.87
CA GLU A 58 -4.00 -10.46 -0.25
C GLU A 58 -2.82 -10.24 -1.21
N LYS A 59 -2.97 -10.61 -2.48
CA LYS A 59 -1.93 -10.42 -3.50
C LYS A 59 -1.65 -8.95 -3.81
N ILE A 60 -2.68 -8.10 -3.78
CA ILE A 60 -2.53 -6.64 -3.95
C ILE A 60 -1.78 -6.04 -2.74
N ILE A 61 -2.16 -6.45 -1.51
CA ILE A 61 -1.51 -6.01 -0.27
C ILE A 61 -0.04 -6.46 -0.23
N ASP A 62 0.24 -7.71 -0.57
CA ASP A 62 1.61 -8.25 -0.61
C ASP A 62 2.46 -7.53 -1.68
N GLY A 63 1.88 -7.27 -2.85
CA GLY A 63 2.52 -6.47 -3.89
C GLY A 63 2.86 -5.05 -3.43
N PHE A 64 1.93 -4.39 -2.74
CA PHE A 64 2.16 -3.06 -2.17
C PHE A 64 3.30 -3.04 -1.16
N ARG A 65 3.30 -3.99 -0.21
CA ARG A 65 4.38 -4.13 0.79
C ARG A 65 5.75 -4.39 0.17
N LYS A 66 5.81 -5.16 -0.93
CA LYS A 66 7.06 -5.44 -1.66
C LYS A 66 7.58 -4.25 -2.46
N MET A 67 6.68 -3.41 -2.97
CA MET A 67 7.07 -2.19 -3.70
C MET A 67 7.56 -1.07 -2.77
N ASP A 68 7.15 -1.08 -1.50
CA ASP A 68 7.69 -0.19 -0.50
C ASP A 68 9.06 -0.68 -0.01
N GLU A 69 10.13 -0.23 -0.66
CA GLU A 69 11.52 -0.60 -0.35
C GLU A 69 11.93 -0.34 1.11
N ARG A 70 11.19 0.52 1.83
CA ARG A 70 11.46 0.86 3.23
C ARG A 70 10.50 0.18 4.20
N HIS A 71 9.62 -0.68 3.73
CA HIS A 71 8.78 -1.49 4.58
C HIS A 71 9.64 -2.48 5.39
N ILE A 72 9.26 -2.72 6.65
CA ILE A 72 10.01 -3.57 7.59
C ILE A 72 10.37 -4.97 7.06
N SER A 73 9.59 -5.52 6.12
CA SER A 73 9.89 -6.81 5.48
C SER A 73 11.03 -6.77 4.46
N ASN A 74 11.40 -5.57 3.99
CA ASN A 74 12.37 -5.34 2.92
C ASN A 74 13.63 -4.63 3.43
N ILE A 75 13.62 -4.12 4.66
CA ILE A 75 14.82 -3.63 5.33
C ILE A 75 15.66 -4.86 5.66
N ASP A 76 16.73 -5.09 4.91
CA ASP A 76 17.83 -5.93 5.39
C ASP A 76 18.33 -5.27 6.67
N VAL A 77 18.03 -5.89 7.81
CA VAL A 77 18.62 -5.51 9.09
C VAL A 77 20.06 -5.95 9.01
N ASP A 78 20.88 -5.18 8.31
CA ASP A 78 22.32 -5.36 8.31
C ASP A 78 22.74 -5.11 9.76
N GLU A 79 23.10 -6.18 10.47
CA GLU A 79 23.57 -6.21 11.86
C GLU A 79 24.86 -5.36 12.02
N THR A 80 24.74 -4.05 11.91
CA THR A 80 25.88 -3.12 12.02
C THR A 80 25.67 -2.09 13.11
N ILE A 81 25.15 -2.50 14.28
CA ILE A 81 25.51 -1.83 15.54
C ILE A 81 25.61 -2.87 16.66
N ILE A 82 26.78 -3.50 16.80
CA ILE A 82 27.30 -3.87 18.11
C ILE A 82 28.72 -3.32 18.20
N ASN A 83 28.84 -2.32 19.09
CA ASN A 83 30.01 -1.62 19.64
C ASN A 83 31.41 -2.16 19.34
#